data_AF-A0A133V0V1-F1
#
_entry.id   AF-A0A133V0V1-F1
#
_cell.length_a   1.000
_cell.length_b   1.000
_cell.length_c   1.000
_cell.angle_alpha   90.00
_cell.angle_beta   90.00
_cell.angle_gamma   90.00
#
_symmetry.space_group_name_H-M   'P 1'
#
loop_
_entity.id
_entity.type
_entity.pdbx_description
1 polymer ?
#
loop_
_entity_poly.entity_id
_entity_poly.type
_entity_poly.pdbx_seq_one_letter_code
_entity_poly.pdbx_strand_id
1 'polypeptide(L)'
;MIESYSFGKIVIDGQRYTNDVIIFPNRVKDDWWRKEGHSLHPEDLEEVMEEEPEVLVVGKGHSGLVTIPEETKKFIESRGIDLIAKPTEEACEEFNELSKTKKVVAALHLTC
;
A
#
# COMPACT_ATOMS: atom_id res chain seq x y z
N MET A 1 8.45 -6.85 -8.92
CA MET A 1 7.33 -6.02 -9.41
C MET A 1 6.05 -6.88 -9.48
N ILE A 2 4.87 -6.30 -9.23
CA ILE A 2 3.61 -7.06 -9.05
C ILE A 2 3.21 -7.71 -10.38
N GLU A 3 3.02 -9.02 -10.39
CA GLU A 3 2.68 -9.79 -11.59
C GLU A 3 1.17 -9.99 -11.74
N SER A 4 0.47 -10.18 -10.61
CA SER A 4 -0.98 -10.37 -10.62
C SER A 4 -1.59 -10.08 -9.25
N TYR A 5 -2.83 -9.60 -9.28
CA TYR A 5 -3.69 -9.43 -8.12
C TYR A 5 -5.06 -10.06 -8.40
N SER A 6 -5.66 -10.64 -7.36
CA SER A 6 -7.04 -11.13 -7.31
C SER A 6 -7.50 -11.11 -5.86
N PHE A 7 -8.81 -11.23 -5.61
CA PHE A 7 -9.34 -11.18 -4.24
C PHE A 7 -8.60 -12.16 -3.30
N GLY A 8 -7.97 -11.61 -2.26
CA GLY A 8 -7.21 -12.35 -1.24
C GLY A 8 -5.89 -12.95 -1.71
N LYS A 9 -5.37 -12.57 -2.89
CA LYS A 9 -4.13 -13.12 -3.43
C LYS A 9 -3.40 -12.14 -4.34
N ILE A 10 -2.10 -12.01 -4.10
CA ILE A 10 -1.18 -11.23 -4.96
C ILE A 10 0.09 -12.05 -5.25
N VAL A 11 0.67 -11.85 -6.43
CA VAL A 11 1.97 -12.43 -6.82
C VAL A 11 2.95 -11.29 -7.08
N ILE A 12 4.07 -11.31 -6.37
CA ILE A 12 5.12 -10.28 -6.43
C ILE A 12 6.45 -11.01 -6.58
N ASP A 13 7.18 -10.72 -7.66
CA ASP A 13 8.49 -11.35 -7.95
C ASP A 13 8.47 -12.89 -7.84
N GLY A 14 7.45 -13.51 -8.44
CA GLY A 14 7.21 -14.95 -8.44
C GLY A 14 6.70 -15.53 -7.12
N GLN A 15 6.65 -14.75 -6.04
CA GLN A 15 6.19 -15.20 -4.73
C GLN A 15 4.71 -14.86 -4.53
N ARG A 16 3.94 -15.82 -4.03
CA ARG A 16 2.52 -15.68 -3.73
C ARG A 16 2.31 -15.23 -2.28
N TYR A 17 1.45 -14.25 -2.10
CA TYR A 17 0.97 -13.79 -0.80
C TYR A 17 -0.56 -13.85 -0.74
N THR A 18 -1.09 -14.07 0.47
CA THR A 18 -2.54 -14.19 0.72
C THR A 18 -3.03 -13.30 1.86
N ASN A 19 -2.14 -12.54 2.47
CA ASN A 19 -2.45 -11.54 3.49
C ASN A 19 -2.20 -10.14 2.91
N ASP A 20 -2.70 -9.12 3.60
CA ASP A 20 -2.34 -7.73 3.32
C ASP A 20 -0.82 -7.55 3.34
N VAL A 21 -0.30 -6.78 2.40
CA VAL A 21 1.15 -6.60 2.22
C VAL A 21 1.54 -5.13 2.20
N ILE A 22 2.76 -4.84 2.67
CA ILE A 22 3.49 -3.63 2.30
C ILE A 22 4.66 -4.01 1.40
N ILE A 23 4.75 -3.36 0.24
CA ILE A 23 5.83 -3.53 -0.72
C ILE A 23 6.76 -2.33 -0.59
N PHE A 24 7.98 -2.57 -0.12
CA PHE A 24 9.06 -1.62 -0.06
C PHE A 24 10.00 -1.80 -1.28
N PRO A 25 10.88 -0.83 -1.58
CA PRO A 25 11.81 -0.95 -2.70
C PRO A 25 12.69 -2.21 -2.70
N ASN A 26 12.98 -2.76 -1.50
CA ASN A 26 13.91 -3.87 -1.31
C ASN A 26 13.31 -5.10 -0.60
N ARG A 27 12.06 -5.04 -0.14
CA ARG A 27 11.42 -6.12 0.62
C ARG A 27 9.90 -6.09 0.51
N VAL A 28 9.27 -7.24 0.73
CA VAL A 28 7.82 -7.34 0.95
C VAL A 28 7.59 -7.72 2.40
N LYS A 29 6.73 -6.97 3.08
CA LYS A 29 6.19 -7.31 4.39
C LYS A 29 4.80 -7.91 4.19
N ASP A 30 4.61 -9.18 4.55
CA ASP A 30 3.40 -9.96 4.28
C ASP A 30 2.54 -10.30 5.51
N ASP A 31 2.85 -9.65 6.62
CA ASP A 31 2.13 -9.70 7.89
C ASP A 31 1.63 -8.30 8.30
N TRP A 32 1.28 -7.47 7.31
CA TRP A 32 0.83 -6.11 7.59
C TRP A 32 -0.55 -6.13 8.26
N TRP A 33 -0.55 -5.83 9.56
CA TRP A 33 -1.75 -5.73 10.36
C TRP A 33 -2.10 -4.27 10.62
N ARG A 34 -3.36 -3.92 10.43
CA ARG A 34 -3.89 -2.58 10.71
C ARG A 34 -4.63 -2.57 12.05
N LYS A 35 -4.57 -1.42 12.74
CA LYS A 35 -5.31 -1.17 13.98
C LYS A 35 -6.82 -1.34 13.78
N GLU A 36 -7.33 -0.95 12.62
CA GLU A 36 -8.72 -1.13 12.21
C GLU A 36 -8.81 -1.63 10.76
N GLY A 37 -9.70 -2.60 10.50
CA GLY A 37 -9.81 -3.23 9.17
C GLY A 37 -10.27 -2.30 8.04
N HIS A 38 -10.97 -1.19 8.35
CA HIS A 38 -11.55 -0.28 7.34
C HIS A 38 -11.02 1.16 7.41
N SER A 39 -10.05 1.43 8.27
CA SER A 39 -9.46 2.76 8.45
C SER A 39 -7.95 2.64 8.56
N LEU A 40 -7.24 3.42 7.75
CA LEU A 40 -5.77 3.47 7.77
C LEU A 40 -5.31 4.59 8.71
N HIS A 41 -4.58 4.25 9.77
CA HIS A 41 -4.06 5.20 10.75
C HIS A 41 -2.55 5.44 10.58
N PRO A 42 -2.00 6.55 11.11
CA PRO A 42 -0.55 6.80 11.10
C PRO A 42 0.27 5.65 11.72
N GLU A 43 -0.26 5.03 12.77
CA GLU A 43 0.33 3.87 13.48
C GLU A 43 0.51 2.66 12.56
N ASP A 44 -0.32 2.51 11.52
CA ASP A 44 -0.24 1.40 10.57
C ASP A 44 0.89 1.58 9.55
N LEU A 45 1.52 2.75 9.53
CA LEU A 45 2.47 3.21 8.51
C LEU A 45 3.84 3.56 9.10
N GLU A 46 4.16 3.20 10.34
CA GLU A 46 5.44 3.56 10.98
C GLU A 46 6.66 3.18 10.13
N GLU A 47 6.74 1.92 9.67
CA GLU A 47 7.83 1.48 8.78
C GLU A 47 7.83 2.20 7.43
N VAL A 48 6.66 2.62 6.93
CA VAL A 48 6.56 3.39 5.69
C VAL A 48 7.14 4.79 5.91
N MET A 49 6.90 5.39 7.07
CA MET A 49 7.47 6.70 7.41
C MET A 49 8.98 6.61 7.62
N GLU A 50 9.49 5.52 8.19
CA GLU A 50 10.93 5.29 8.33
C GLU A 50 11.63 5.07 6.97
N GLU A 51 10.92 4.48 6.01
CA GLU A 51 11.45 4.32 4.65
C GLU A 51 11.50 5.67 3.91
N GLU A 52 10.73 6.69 4.29
CA GLU A 52 10.68 7.99 3.61
C GLU A 52 10.52 7.88 2.07
N PRO A 53 9.46 7.23 1.56
CA PRO A 53 9.22 7.14 0.12
C PRO A 53 8.79 8.49 -0.46
N GLU A 54 9.02 8.68 -1.76
CA GLU A 54 8.46 9.83 -2.49
C GLU A 54 6.94 9.70 -2.65
N VAL A 55 6.46 8.46 -2.84
CA VAL A 55 5.03 8.16 -3.05
C VAL A 55 4.62 6.96 -2.20
N LEU A 56 3.51 7.11 -1.49
CA LEU A 56 2.78 6.01 -0.86
C LEU A 56 1.52 5.68 -1.68
N VAL A 57 1.47 4.45 -2.20
CA VAL A 57 0.28 3.90 -2.87
C VAL A 57 -0.50 3.04 -1.89
N VAL A 58 -1.78 3.33 -1.68
CA VAL A 58 -2.68 2.57 -0.81
C VAL A 58 -3.73 1.85 -1.65
N GLY A 59 -3.71 0.51 -1.57
CA GLY A 59 -4.76 -0.35 -2.11
C GLY A 59 -5.89 -0.48 -1.11
N LYS A 60 -7.05 0.07 -1.44
CA LYS A 60 -8.20 0.18 -0.53
C LYS A 60 -9.08 -1.09 -0.44
N GLY A 61 -8.56 -2.23 -0.88
CA GLY A 61 -9.34 -3.45 -1.08
C GLY A 61 -9.94 -3.52 -2.49
N HIS A 62 -10.49 -4.70 -2.81
CA HIS A 62 -11.23 -4.99 -4.03
C HIS A 62 -12.48 -4.11 -4.16
N SER A 63 -13.20 -3.87 -3.06
CA SER A 63 -14.38 -2.99 -3.05
C SER A 63 -14.02 -1.52 -2.79
N GLY A 64 -12.75 -1.23 -2.51
CA GLY A 64 -12.25 0.12 -2.30
C GLY A 64 -12.78 0.80 -1.04
N LEU A 65 -13.19 0.01 -0.04
CA LEU A 65 -13.92 0.45 1.16
C LEU A 65 -13.02 0.94 2.28
N VAL A 66 -11.73 0.62 2.24
CA VAL A 66 -10.77 1.16 3.22
C VAL A 66 -10.73 2.67 3.09
N THR A 67 -11.02 3.35 4.21
CA THR A 67 -10.97 4.80 4.32
C THR A 67 -9.61 5.23 4.85
N ILE A 68 -9.18 6.42 4.43
CA ILE A 68 -8.00 7.07 4.99
C ILE A 68 -8.50 8.36 5.64
N PRO A 69 -8.56 8.42 6.98
CA PRO A 69 -8.94 9.64 7.69
C PRO A 69 -8.11 10.83 7.26
N GLU A 70 -8.71 12.01 7.29
CA GLU A 70 -8.06 13.26 6.88
C GLU A 70 -6.79 13.56 7.71
N GLU A 71 -6.78 13.15 8.99
CA GLU A 71 -5.61 13.23 9.84
C GLU A 71 -4.44 12.39 9.30
N THR A 72 -4.71 11.14 8.89
CA THR A 72 -3.69 10.26 8.30
C THR A 72 -3.16 10.84 6.99
N LYS A 73 -4.02 11.40 6.13
CA LYS A 73 -3.57 12.05 4.89
C LYS A 73 -2.64 13.22 5.18
N LYS A 74 -3.05 14.13 6.06
CA LYS A 74 -2.24 15.28 6.46
C LYS A 74 -0.92 14.87 7.09
N PHE A 75 -0.93 13.80 7.88
CA PHE A 75 0.29 13.25 8.46
C PHE A 75 1.27 12.79 7.36
N ILE A 76 0.80 12.02 6.38
CA ILE A 76 1.61 11.56 5.24
C ILE A 76 2.13 12.75 4.44
N GLU A 77 1.25 13.68 4.05
CA GLU A 77 1.61 14.87 3.27
C GLU A 77 2.57 15.80 4.02
N SER A 78 2.46 15.91 5.35
CA SER A 78 3.38 16.71 6.18
C SER A 78 4.82 16.17 6.18
N ARG A 79 5.01 14.91 5.76
CA ARG A 79 6.32 14.30 5.54
C ARG A 79 6.84 14.49 4.12
N GLY A 80 6.11 15.20 3.27
CA GLY A 80 6.46 15.42 1.86
C GLY A 80 6.23 14.19 0.98
N ILE A 81 5.39 13.24 1.44
CA ILE A 81 5.07 12.00 0.73
C ILE A 81 3.78 12.21 -0.06
N ASP A 82 3.81 11.93 -1.37
CA ASP A 82 2.60 11.94 -2.19
C ASP A 82 1.74 10.72 -1.86
N LEU A 83 0.45 10.93 -1.59
CA LEU A 83 -0.49 9.84 -1.29
C LEU A 83 -1.39 9.53 -2.50
N ILE A 84 -1.38 8.28 -2.97
CA ILE A 84 -2.32 7.77 -3.96
C ILE A 84 -3.16 6.66 -3.33
N ALA A 85 -4.48 6.78 -3.33
CA ALA A 85 -5.37 5.77 -2.75
C ALA A 85 -6.44 5.33 -3.77
N LYS A 86 -6.39 4.06 -4.17
CA LYS A 86 -7.24 3.49 -5.23
C LYS A 86 -7.73 2.09 -4.85
N PRO A 87 -8.74 1.52 -5.54
CA PRO A 87 -9.01 0.07 -5.47
C PRO A 87 -7.71 -0.73 -5.71
N THR A 88 -7.54 -1.86 -5.03
CA THR A 88 -6.25 -2.56 -4.98
C THR A 88 -5.74 -2.97 -6.36
N GLU A 89 -6.62 -3.29 -7.30
CA GLU A 89 -6.24 -3.62 -8.69
C GLU A 89 -5.56 -2.43 -9.38
N GLU A 90 -6.20 -1.27 -9.38
CA GLU A 90 -5.64 -0.03 -9.93
C GLU A 90 -4.39 0.43 -9.17
N ALA A 91 -4.35 0.21 -7.85
CA ALA A 91 -3.19 0.53 -7.02
C ALA A 91 -1.95 -0.30 -7.40
N CYS A 92 -2.14 -1.57 -7.77
CA CYS A 92 -1.05 -2.43 -8.24
C CYS A 92 -0.46 -1.90 -9.56
N GLU A 93 -1.31 -1.48 -10.50
CA GLU A 93 -0.87 -0.89 -11.76
C GLU A 93 -0.08 0.41 -11.54
N GLU A 94 -0.61 1.30 -10.70
CA GLU A 94 0.04 2.57 -10.36
C GLU A 94 1.40 2.35 -9.70
N PHE A 95 1.48 1.41 -8.74
CA PHE A 95 2.73 1.06 -8.09
C PHE A 95 3.77 0.56 -9.09
N ASN A 96 3.39 -0.34 -10.00
CA ASN A 96 4.29 -0.90 -11.01
C ASN A 96 4.83 0.18 -11.95
N GLU A 97 4.03 1.17 -12.34
CA GLU A 97 4.50 2.26 -13.20
C GLU A 97 5.41 3.24 -12.45
N LEU A 98 5.01 3.68 -11.26
CA LEU A 98 5.76 4.69 -10.50
C LEU A 98 7.09 4.15 -9.96
N SER A 99 7.14 2.89 -9.53
CA SER A 99 8.37 2.28 -8.98
C SER A 99 9.50 2.12 -9.99
N LYS A 100 9.24 2.33 -11.29
CA LYS A 100 10.29 2.41 -12.34
C LYS A 100 11.14 3.67 -12.24
N THR A 101 10.61 4.75 -11.66
CA THR A 101 11.24 6.08 -11.70
C THR A 101 11.32 6.78 -10.35
N LYS A 102 10.55 6.34 -9.35
CA LYS A 102 10.49 6.93 -8.01
C LYS A 102 10.70 5.89 -6.92
N LYS A 103 11.08 6.35 -5.73
CA LYS A 103 11.01 5.56 -4.50
C LYS A 103 9.56 5.45 -4.03
N VAL A 104 8.93 4.31 -4.31
CA VAL A 104 7.51 4.07 -3.99
C VAL A 104 7.38 2.96 -2.97
N VAL A 105 6.47 3.15 -2.01
CA VAL A 105 5.98 2.08 -1.13
C VAL A 105 4.50 1.85 -1.43
N ALA A 106 4.07 0.59 -1.48
CA ALA A 106 2.66 0.24 -1.62
C ALA A 106 2.14 -0.51 -0.39
N ALA A 107 1.04 -0.05 0.19
CA ALA A 107 0.34 -0.72 1.29
C ALA A 107 -1.01 -1.23 0.76
N LEU A 108 -1.16 -2.56 0.59
CA LEU A 108 -2.23 -3.15 -0.20
C LEU A 108 -3.13 -4.04 0.66
N HIS A 109 -4.39 -3.63 0.79
CA HIS A 109 -5.44 -4.52 1.30
C HIS A 109 -5.90 -5.48 0.20
N LEU A 110 -5.81 -6.79 0.41
CA LEU A 110 -6.09 -7.77 -0.65
C LEU A 110 -7.55 -8.22 -0.73
N THR A 111 -8.38 -7.89 0.28
CA THR A 111 -9.79 -8.32 0.34
C THR A 111 -10.77 -7.18 0.14
N CYS A 112 -11.63 -6.83 1.11
CA CYS A 112 -12.75 -5.90 0.93
C CYS A 112 -12.42 -4.43 1.27
#